data_AF-A0A146KH31-F1
#
_entry.id   AF-A0A146KH31-F1
#
_cell.length_a   1.000
_cell.length_b   1.000
_cell.length_c   1.000
_cell.angle_alpha   90.00
_cell.angle_beta   90.00
_cell.angle_gamma   90.00
#
_symmetry.space_group_name_H-M   'P 1'
#
loop_
_entity.id
_entity.type
_entity.pdbx_description
1 polymer ?
#
loop_
_entity_poly.entity_id
_entity_poly.type
_entity_poly.pdbx_seq_one_letter_code
_entity_poly.pdbx_strand_id
1 'polypeptide(L)'
;LPLTFLKSLKQLSYISTFSSLIICTLIITVIAMFFMHVSDGVICKTAKHDFHYHMPTVPEGKEPLTQMLIFFAYVPSMHGSYTCHPIVPRFLQELSSPYPQRKKKIQKALNFGYCVGMLGFSIVGFMGGTMFGDKVKQNFLLSFVPCNILY
;
A
#
# COMPACT_ATOMS: atom_id res chain seq x y z
N LEU A 1 -8.95 21.33 -1.63
CA LEU A 1 -10.43 21.18 -1.74
C LEU A 1 -10.81 19.80 -1.21
N PRO A 2 -11.71 19.68 -0.23
CA PRO A 2 -12.14 18.36 0.24
C PRO A 2 -12.91 17.62 -0.86
N LEU A 3 -12.61 16.34 -1.08
CA LEU A 3 -13.23 15.49 -2.12
C LEU A 3 -14.77 15.34 -1.96
N THR A 4 -15.34 15.86 -0.86
CA THR A 4 -16.79 15.93 -0.60
C THR A 4 -17.54 16.84 -1.57
N PHE A 5 -16.86 17.73 -2.30
CA PHE A 5 -17.48 18.64 -3.29
C PHE A 5 -17.50 18.14 -4.74
N LEU A 6 -17.05 16.92 -5.02
CA LEU A 6 -17.14 16.35 -6.37
C LEU A 6 -18.60 16.01 -6.70
N LYS A 7 -19.28 16.97 -7.34
CA LYS A 7 -20.65 16.88 -7.86
C LYS A 7 -20.77 15.95 -9.08
N SER A 8 -19.64 15.51 -9.65
CA SER A 8 -19.58 14.73 -10.89
C SER A 8 -18.75 13.45 -10.72
N LEU A 9 -19.41 12.29 -10.87
CA LEU A 9 -18.77 10.98 -10.96
C LEU A 9 -17.70 10.88 -12.05
N LYS A 10 -17.84 11.66 -13.14
CA LYS A 10 -16.88 11.65 -14.25
C LYS A 10 -15.50 12.18 -13.84
N GLN A 11 -15.48 13.26 -13.05
CA GLN A 11 -14.22 13.82 -12.53
C GLN A 11 -13.58 12.87 -11.51
N LEU A 12 -14.40 12.26 -10.64
CA LEU A 12 -13.92 11.26 -9.69
C LEU A 12 -13.30 10.05 -10.41
N SER A 13 -13.92 9.58 -11.51
CA SER A 13 -13.40 8.49 -12.32
C SER A 13 -12.05 8.84 -12.98
N TYR A 14 -11.89 10.06 -13.49
CA TYR A 14 -10.63 10.51 -14.07
C TYR A 14 -9.50 10.56 -13.04
N ILE A 15 -9.74 11.19 -11.89
CA ILE A 15 -8.78 11.28 -10.79
C ILE A 15 -8.44 9.88 -10.27
N SER A 16 -9.44 9.02 -10.08
CA SER A 16 -9.25 7.64 -9.63
C SER A 16 -8.36 6.86 -10.60
N THR A 17 -8.55 7.02 -11.91
CA THR A 17 -7.75 6.32 -12.92
C THR A 17 -6.28 6.75 -12.86
N PHE A 18 -6.03 8.05 -12.76
CA PHE A 18 -4.67 8.59 -12.65
C PHE A 18 -3.98 8.13 -11.36
N SER A 19 -4.69 8.17 -10.22
CA SER A 19 -4.17 7.68 -8.95
C SER A 19 -3.87 6.17 -9.00
N SER A 20 -4.75 5.37 -9.60
CA SER A 20 -4.51 3.93 -9.79
C SER A 20 -3.27 3.65 -10.62
N LEU A 21 -3.02 4.43 -11.69
CA LEU A 21 -1.80 4.30 -12.49
C LEU A 21 -0.55 4.58 -11.66
N ILE A 22 -0.54 5.65 -10.86
CA ILE A 22 0.60 5.98 -9.99
C ILE A 22 0.86 4.85 -8.99
N ILE A 23 -0.19 4.32 -8.36
CA ILE A 23 -0.07 3.22 -7.40
C ILE A 23 0.50 1.97 -8.08
N CYS A 24 0.00 1.61 -9.27
CA CYS A 24 0.51 0.47 -10.03
C CYS A 24 1.99 0.64 -10.39
N THR A 25 2.38 1.82 -10.88
CA THR A 25 3.78 2.14 -11.18
C THR A 25 4.65 2.00 -9.94
N LEU A 26 4.20 2.51 -8.79
CA LEU A 26 4.94 2.39 -7.53
C LEU A 26 5.12 0.93 -7.10
N ILE A 27 4.08 0.11 -7.18
CA ILE A 27 4.18 -1.33 -6.87
C ILE A 27 5.20 -2.01 -7.79
N ILE A 28 5.13 -1.76 -9.10
CA ILE A 28 6.07 -2.33 -10.08
C ILE A 28 7.50 -1.88 -9.79
N THR A 29 7.71 -0.61 -9.46
CA THR A 29 9.03 -0.07 -9.11
C THR A 29 9.60 -0.75 -7.87
N VAL A 30 8.79 -0.99 -6.84
CA VAL A 30 9.22 -1.71 -5.63
C VAL A 30 9.62 -3.15 -5.98
N ILE A 31 8.82 -3.84 -6.79
CA ILE A 31 9.13 -5.20 -7.24
C ILE A 31 10.45 -5.24 -8.03
N ALA A 32 10.61 -4.31 -8.98
CA ALA A 32 11.83 -4.21 -9.79
C ALA A 32 13.06 -3.94 -8.92
N MET A 33 12.98 -2.97 -7.99
CA MET A 33 14.09 -2.68 -7.08
C MET A 33 14.44 -3.87 -6.19
N PHE A 34 13.43 -4.60 -5.70
CA PHE A 34 13.65 -5.81 -4.92
C PHE A 34 14.45 -6.84 -5.71
N PHE A 35 14.02 -7.20 -6.92
CA PHE A 35 14.71 -8.21 -7.74
C PHE A 35 16.07 -7.75 -8.29
N MET A 36 16.27 -6.45 -8.52
CA MET A 36 17.56 -5.93 -8.96
C MET A 36 18.63 -6.04 -7.86
N HIS A 37 18.27 -5.77 -6.61
CA HIS A 37 19.24 -5.69 -5.52
C HIS A 37 19.31 -6.95 -4.65
N VAL A 38 18.35 -7.88 -4.80
CA VAL A 38 18.33 -9.14 -4.00
C VAL A 38 19.58 -10.00 -4.24
N SER A 39 20.14 -9.95 -5.46
CA SER A 39 21.36 -10.71 -5.79
C SER A 39 22.64 -10.09 -5.19
N ASP A 40 22.65 -8.78 -5.00
CA ASP A 40 23.84 -8.05 -4.52
C ASP A 40 23.88 -7.94 -2.99
N GLY A 41 22.76 -8.20 -2.30
CA GLY A 41 22.66 -8.09 -0.84
C GLY A 41 22.85 -6.67 -0.29
N VAL A 42 23.02 -5.69 -1.18
CA VAL A 42 23.17 -4.27 -0.90
C VAL A 42 22.10 -3.51 -1.69
N ILE A 43 21.24 -2.80 -0.97
CA ILE A 43 20.17 -1.99 -1.54
C ILE A 43 20.77 -0.77 -2.21
N CYS A 44 21.72 -0.10 -1.55
CA CYS A 44 22.42 1.08 -2.08
C CYS A 44 23.83 1.21 -1.51
N LYS A 45 24.80 1.51 -2.39
CA LYS A 45 26.16 1.88 -2.02
C LYS A 45 26.27 3.41 -2.01
N THR A 46 26.25 4.02 -0.83
CA THR A 46 26.45 5.46 -0.70
C THR A 46 27.91 5.71 -0.31
N ALA A 47 28.52 6.81 -0.77
CA ALA A 47 29.93 7.18 -0.53
C ALA A 47 30.39 7.23 0.95
N LYS A 48 29.47 7.04 1.91
CA LYS A 48 29.78 7.00 3.34
C LYS A 48 29.42 5.67 4.00
N HIS A 49 28.35 4.96 3.63
CA HIS A 49 27.89 3.71 4.25
C HIS A 49 27.07 2.86 3.26
N ASP A 50 27.23 1.54 3.30
CA ASP A 50 26.45 0.58 2.51
C ASP A 50 25.14 0.20 3.21
N PHE A 51 24.02 0.29 2.51
CA PHE A 51 22.71 -0.17 3.00
C PHE A 51 22.51 -1.63 2.62
N HIS A 52 22.83 -2.54 3.53
CA HIS A 52 22.59 -3.97 3.34
C HIS A 52 21.12 -4.33 3.55
N TYR A 53 20.68 -5.39 2.87
CA TYR A 53 19.42 -6.05 3.20
C TYR A 53 19.45 -6.48 4.66
N HIS A 54 18.51 -5.96 5.44
CA HIS A 54 18.19 -6.51 6.75
C HIS A 54 16.85 -7.22 6.62
N MET A 55 16.86 -8.54 6.60
CA MET A 55 15.69 -9.35 6.95
C MET A 55 15.67 -9.47 8.47
N PRO A 56 14.92 -8.63 9.21
CA PRO A 56 14.63 -8.95 10.60
C PRO A 56 13.76 -10.20 10.59
N THR A 57 14.34 -11.34 10.97
CA THR A 57 13.60 -12.61 11.06
C THR A 57 12.52 -12.56 12.13
N VAL A 58 12.65 -11.65 13.10
CA VAL A 58 11.72 -11.32 14.18
C VAL A 58 12.22 -9.97 14.74
N PRO A 59 11.42 -9.07 15.35
CA PRO A 59 12.00 -7.98 16.14
C PRO A 59 12.89 -8.58 17.24
N GLU A 60 14.21 -8.53 17.04
CA GLU A 60 15.19 -9.09 17.96
C GLU A 60 15.05 -8.44 19.33
N GLY A 61 15.03 -9.25 20.39
CA GLY A 61 15.04 -8.78 21.77
C GLY A 61 13.70 -8.34 22.37
N LYS A 62 12.55 -8.58 21.71
CA LYS A 62 11.22 -8.32 22.31
C LYS A 62 10.58 -9.61 22.83
N GLU A 63 10.12 -9.57 24.08
CA GLU A 63 9.33 -10.66 24.67
C GLU A 63 8.09 -10.98 23.80
N PRO A 64 7.66 -12.24 23.71
CA PRO A 64 6.53 -12.66 22.87
C PRO A 64 5.24 -11.89 23.18
N LEU A 65 5.04 -11.46 24.43
CA LEU A 65 3.90 -10.63 24.83
C LEU A 65 3.96 -9.22 24.22
N THR A 66 5.14 -8.60 24.19
CA THR A 66 5.36 -7.30 23.55
C THR A 66 5.14 -7.39 22.04
N GLN A 67 5.53 -8.51 21.42
CA GLN A 67 5.29 -8.74 19.99
C GLN A 67 3.80 -8.86 19.66
N MET A 68 3.04 -9.61 20.47
CA MET A 68 1.57 -9.68 20.33
C MET A 68 0.92 -8.31 20.51
N LEU A 69 1.32 -7.54 21.51
CA LEU A 69 0.81 -6.18 21.74
C LEU A 69 1.08 -5.26 20.54
N ILE A 70 2.27 -5.31 19.97
CA ILE A 70 2.62 -4.52 18.77
C ILE A 70 1.78 -4.97 17.56
N PHE A 71 1.57 -6.28 17.38
CA PHE A 71 0.72 -6.80 16.32
C PHE A 71 -0.71 -6.26 16.44
N PHE A 72 -1.32 -6.34 17.63
CA PHE A 72 -2.67 -5.81 17.84
C PHE A 72 -2.74 -4.29 17.69
N ALA A 73 -1.71 -3.55 18.11
CA ALA A 73 -1.64 -2.11 17.89
C ALA A 73 -1.57 -1.72 16.40
N TYR A 74 -1.12 -2.62 15.53
CA TYR A 74 -1.07 -2.42 14.09
C TYR A 74 -2.39 -2.75 13.36
N VAL A 75 -3.31 -3.50 13.99
CA VAL A 75 -4.61 -3.82 13.37
C VAL A 75 -5.45 -2.54 13.09
N PRO A 76 -5.57 -1.58 14.02
CA PRO A 76 -6.28 -0.33 13.75
C PRO A 76 -5.66 0.52 12.64
N SER A 77 -4.33 0.57 12.55
CA SER A 77 -3.65 1.34 11.49
C SER A 77 -3.90 0.72 10.11
N MET A 78 -3.96 -0.60 10.02
CA MET A 78 -4.35 -1.32 8.80
C MET A 78 -5.81 -1.09 8.44
N HIS A 79 -6.72 -1.02 9.41
CA HIS A 79 -8.14 -0.80 9.15
C HIS A 79 -8.38 0.50 8.37
N GLY A 80 -7.65 1.57 8.68
CA GLY A 80 -7.70 2.85 7.97
C GLY A 80 -7.49 2.71 6.45
N SER A 81 -6.62 1.79 6.03
CA SER A 81 -6.29 1.54 4.62
C SER A 81 -7.42 0.82 3.84
N TYR A 82 -8.37 0.20 4.55
CA TYR A 82 -9.49 -0.55 3.98
C TYR A 82 -10.85 0.17 4.09
N THR A 83 -10.84 1.46 4.42
CA THR A 83 -12.04 2.29 4.67
C THR A 83 -12.74 2.75 3.37
N CYS A 84 -13.20 1.83 2.53
CA CYS A 84 -13.99 2.17 1.34
C CYS A 84 -15.51 1.95 1.53
N HIS A 85 -15.94 1.42 2.67
CA HIS A 85 -17.35 1.12 2.93
C HIS A 85 -18.29 2.34 2.95
N PRO A 86 -17.91 3.51 3.50
CA PRO A 86 -18.83 4.65 3.61
C PRO A 86 -19.32 5.22 2.26
N ILE A 87 -18.61 4.97 1.16
CA ILE A 87 -19.00 5.49 -0.17
C ILE A 87 -19.96 4.56 -0.93
N VAL A 88 -20.14 3.32 -0.48
CA VAL A 88 -20.99 2.30 -1.13
C VAL A 88 -22.45 2.74 -1.31
N PRO A 89 -23.12 3.36 -0.32
CA PRO A 89 -24.50 3.82 -0.48
C PRO A 89 -24.66 4.86 -1.59
N ARG A 90 -23.67 5.73 -1.78
CA ARG A 90 -23.68 6.76 -2.83
C ARG A 90 -23.63 6.14 -4.23
N PHE A 91 -22.77 5.15 -4.43
CA PHE A 91 -22.72 4.41 -5.69
C PHE A 91 -24.03 3.66 -5.99
N LEU A 92 -24.69 3.09 -4.98
CA LEU A 92 -26.00 2.44 -5.16
C LEU A 92 -27.08 3.39 -5.68
N GLN A 93 -27.03 4.66 -5.26
CA GLN A 93 -27.98 5.70 -5.70
C GLN A 93 -27.70 6.17 -7.13
N GLU A 94 -26.43 6.38 -7.49
CA GLU A 94 -26.04 7.01 -8.76
C GLU A 94 -25.99 6.06 -9.98
N LEU A 95 -25.80 4.74 -9.81
CA LEU A 95 -25.75 3.80 -10.95
C LEU A 95 -27.12 3.65 -11.64
N SER A 96 -27.26 3.84 -12.95
CA SER A 96 -28.52 3.60 -13.68
C SER A 96 -28.76 2.10 -13.97
N SER A 97 -29.42 1.37 -13.06
CA SER A 97 -29.90 -0.02 -13.31
C SER A 97 -30.96 -0.47 -12.30
N PRO A 98 -31.60 -1.65 -12.41
CA PRO A 98 -32.43 -2.19 -11.33
C PRO A 98 -31.61 -2.46 -10.06
N TYR A 99 -32.17 -2.16 -8.88
CA TYR A 99 -31.51 -2.35 -7.57
C TYR A 99 -30.79 -3.70 -7.37
N PRO A 100 -31.40 -4.87 -7.66
CA PRO A 100 -30.71 -6.15 -7.46
C PRO A 100 -29.47 -6.31 -8.35
N GLN A 101 -29.44 -5.67 -9.52
CA GLN A 101 -28.28 -5.70 -10.41
C GLN A 101 -27.18 -4.73 -9.93
N ARG A 102 -27.54 -3.53 -9.43
CA ARG A 102 -26.58 -2.58 -8.83
C ARG A 102 -25.82 -3.21 -7.67
N LYS A 103 -26.54 -3.86 -6.74
CA LYS A 103 -25.95 -4.53 -5.58
C LYS A 103 -24.92 -5.58 -5.99
N LYS A 104 -25.26 -6.46 -6.94
CA LYS A 104 -24.35 -7.50 -7.45
C LYS A 104 -23.10 -6.91 -8.12
N LYS A 105 -23.25 -5.86 -8.92
CA LYS A 105 -22.12 -5.18 -9.59
C LYS A 105 -21.17 -4.55 -8.57
N ILE A 106 -21.71 -3.81 -7.61
CA ILE A 106 -20.90 -3.15 -6.58
C ILE A 106 -20.22 -4.18 -5.68
N GLN A 107 -20.90 -5.25 -5.29
CA GLN A 107 -20.30 -6.30 -4.47
C GLN A 107 -19.14 -6.98 -5.20
N LYS A 108 -19.28 -7.30 -6.49
CA LYS A 108 -18.17 -7.83 -7.29
C LYS A 108 -17.01 -6.84 -7.40
N ALA A 109 -17.31 -5.56 -7.63
CA ALA A 109 -16.29 -4.52 -7.72
C ALA A 109 -15.54 -4.32 -6.39
N LEU A 110 -16.25 -4.32 -5.26
CA LEU A 110 -15.66 -4.25 -3.93
C LEU A 110 -14.76 -5.46 -3.66
N ASN A 111 -15.26 -6.68 -3.89
CA ASN A 111 -14.46 -7.89 -3.68
C ASN A 111 -13.19 -7.88 -4.54
N PHE A 112 -13.29 -7.48 -5.81
CA PHE A 112 -12.14 -7.36 -6.69
C PHE A 112 -11.15 -6.30 -6.18
N GLY A 113 -11.64 -5.13 -5.78
CA GLY A 113 -10.81 -4.07 -5.20
C GLY A 113 -10.11 -4.49 -3.92
N TYR A 114 -10.80 -5.24 -3.05
CA TYR A 114 -10.22 -5.82 -1.83
C TYR A 114 -9.11 -6.82 -2.16
N CYS A 115 -9.35 -7.74 -3.09
CA CYS A 115 -8.33 -8.73 -3.48
C CYS A 115 -7.07 -8.05 -4.05
N VAL A 116 -7.25 -7.10 -4.98
CA VAL A 116 -6.12 -6.39 -5.60
C VAL A 116 -5.39 -5.53 -4.57
N GLY A 117 -6.12 -4.82 -3.70
CA GLY A 117 -5.54 -4.01 -2.63
C GLY A 117 -4.75 -4.86 -1.63
N MET A 118 -5.33 -5.96 -1.15
CA MET A 118 -4.65 -6.92 -0.27
C MET A 118 -3.34 -7.43 -0.89
N LEU A 119 -3.37 -7.87 -2.15
CA LEU A 119 -2.17 -8.37 -2.83
C LEU A 119 -1.12 -7.27 -2.97
N GLY A 120 -1.51 -6.05 -3.36
CA GLY A 120 -0.60 -4.91 -3.47
C GLY A 120 0.06 -4.55 -2.13
N PHE A 121 -0.73 -4.45 -1.06
CA PHE A 121 -0.21 -4.18 0.29
C PHE A 121 0.68 -5.29 0.81
N SER A 122 0.33 -6.56 0.58
CA SER A 122 1.16 -7.70 1.00
C SER A 122 2.50 -7.73 0.26
N ILE A 123 2.50 -7.49 -1.07
CA ILE A 123 3.75 -7.49 -1.86
C ILE A 123 4.66 -6.34 -1.42
N VAL A 124 4.14 -5.11 -1.36
CA VAL A 124 4.93 -3.94 -0.96
C VAL A 124 5.37 -4.04 0.49
N GLY A 125 4.50 -4.53 1.39
CA GLY A 125 4.82 -4.73 2.79
C GLY A 125 5.90 -5.78 3.01
N PHE A 126 5.81 -6.92 2.32
CA PHE A 126 6.83 -7.97 2.39
C PHE A 126 8.15 -7.49 1.80
N MET A 127 8.15 -7.05 0.53
CA MET A 127 9.38 -6.62 -0.15
C MET A 127 10.01 -5.41 0.55
N GLY A 128 9.21 -4.39 0.90
CA GLY A 128 9.69 -3.22 1.61
C GLY A 128 10.23 -3.54 3.01
N GLY A 129 9.56 -4.42 3.75
CA GLY A 129 10.04 -4.90 5.05
C GLY A 129 11.35 -5.68 4.95
N THR A 130 11.49 -6.55 3.95
CA THR A 130 12.72 -7.33 3.74
C THR A 130 13.90 -6.50 3.23
N MET A 131 13.64 -5.41 2.50
CA MET A 131 14.68 -4.48 2.08
C MET A 131 15.18 -3.67 3.28
N PHE A 132 14.30 -2.90 3.92
CA PHE A 132 14.74 -1.87 4.87
C PHE A 132 14.76 -2.33 6.34
N GLY A 133 14.20 -3.49 6.65
CA GLY A 133 14.15 -4.05 8.00
C GLY A 133 13.59 -3.06 9.04
N ASP A 134 14.28 -2.93 10.17
CA ASP A 134 13.87 -2.03 11.26
C ASP A 134 14.12 -0.53 10.98
N LYS A 135 14.74 -0.20 9.83
CA LYS A 135 15.03 1.19 9.43
C LYS A 135 13.94 1.80 8.53
N VAL A 136 12.77 1.15 8.42
CA VAL A 136 11.62 1.67 7.67
C VAL A 136 11.06 2.92 8.36
N LYS A 137 11.05 4.05 7.64
CA LYS A 137 10.36 5.26 8.10
C LYS A 137 8.84 5.12 7.89
N GLN A 138 8.04 5.88 8.65
CA GLN A 138 6.57 5.91 8.48
C GLN A 138 6.14 6.20 7.03
N ASN A 139 6.90 7.04 6.31
CA ASN A 139 6.83 7.14 4.87
C ASN A 139 7.97 6.33 4.25
N PHE A 140 7.63 5.17 3.68
CA PHE A 140 8.56 4.25 3.03
C PHE A 140 9.35 4.89 1.89
N LEU A 141 8.80 5.89 1.18
CA LEU A 141 9.53 6.60 0.13
C LEU A 141 10.74 7.36 0.69
N LEU A 142 10.68 7.81 1.94
CA LEU A 142 11.81 8.47 2.61
C LEU A 142 12.97 7.51 2.92
N SER A 143 12.74 6.20 2.86
CA SER A 143 13.78 5.20 2.99
C SER A 143 14.61 5.06 1.70
N PHE A 144 14.15 5.56 0.55
CA PHE A 144 14.90 5.61 -0.71
C PHE A 144 15.70 6.90 -0.93
N VAL A 145 15.49 7.94 -0.11
CA VAL A 145 16.27 9.18 -0.17
C VAL A 145 17.79 8.96 -0.07
N PRO A 146 18.33 8.14 0.86
CA PRO A 146 19.78 7.92 0.95
C PRO A 146 20.38 7.19 -0.27
N CYS A 147 19.52 6.57 -1.08
CA CYS A 147 19.90 5.88 -2.31
C CYS A 147 20.00 6.80 -3.53
N ASN A 148 19.57 8.06 -3.42
CA ASN A 148 19.54 9.02 -4.54
C ASN A 148 18.75 8.51 -5.77
N ILE A 149 17.79 7.61 -5.55
CA ILE A 149 16.92 7.03 -6.60
C ILE A 149 15.72 7.97 -6.88
N LEU A 150 15.37 8.80 -5.91
CA LEU A 150 14.43 9.91 -6.02
C LEU A 150 15.18 11.17 -5.61
N TYR A 151 15.35 12.07 -6.58
CA TYR A 151 16.01 13.38 -6.50
C TYR A 151 16.11 14.02 -5.10
#